data_AF-A0AAE3QZR6-F1
#
_entry.id   AF-A0AAE3QZR6-F1
#
_cell.length_a   1.000
_cell.length_b   1.000
_cell.length_c   1.000
_cell.angle_alpha   90.00
_cell.angle_beta   90.00
_cell.angle_gamma   90.00
#
_symmetry.space_group_name_H-M   'P 1'
#
loop_
_entity.id
_entity.type
_entity.pdbx_description
1 polymer ?
#
loop_
_entity_poly.entity_id
_entity_poly.type
_entity_poly.pdbx_seq_one_letter_code
_entity_poly.pdbx_strand_id
1 'polypeptide(L)'
;MRKDILVFVGSCLFLGLIILFLIFSSMYNTKQGLYYSNTSPTIEDSKEKGVFYQKLSFVKNDTLRIDSLELVPYKAWLEREFLDIETRELDSTKIIAVISFKLYKKGKEFYPKDTNHLPLLDSNYSSDYISKHMQENTNIMYTGFYFFRKDLSDTLIIKNPKSSQFIKLVTTK
;
A
#
# COMPACT_ATOMS: atom_id res chain seq x y z
N MET A 1 28.29 -30.74 -46.32
CA MET A 1 26.88 -30.35 -46.55
C MET A 1 25.92 -30.84 -45.47
N ARG A 2 25.73 -32.13 -45.17
CA ARG A 2 24.74 -32.55 -44.15
C ARG A 2 25.10 -32.18 -42.70
N LYS A 3 26.39 -32.17 -42.35
CA LYS A 3 26.85 -31.82 -40.99
C LYS A 3 26.73 -30.31 -40.72
N ASP A 4 26.99 -29.49 -41.73
CA ASP A 4 26.95 -28.03 -41.63
C ASP A 4 25.53 -27.51 -41.37
N ILE A 5 24.53 -28.15 -42.01
CA ILE A 5 23.11 -27.84 -41.80
C ILE A 5 22.67 -28.24 -40.38
N LEU A 6 23.14 -29.38 -39.87
CA LEU A 6 22.78 -29.83 -38.52
C LEU A 6 23.36 -28.90 -37.43
N VAL A 7 24.61 -28.46 -37.61
CA VAL A 7 25.27 -27.52 -36.69
C VAL A 7 24.58 -26.16 -36.72
N PHE A 8 24.18 -25.69 -37.91
CA PHE A 8 23.44 -24.44 -38.06
C PHE A 8 22.08 -24.47 -37.37
N VAL A 9 21.29 -25.53 -37.59
CA VAL A 9 19.98 -25.70 -36.94
C VAL A 9 20.11 -25.83 -35.43
N GLY A 10 21.11 -26.58 -34.94
CA GLY A 10 21.38 -26.71 -33.50
C GLY A 10 21.75 -25.37 -32.85
N SER A 11 22.56 -24.56 -33.53
CA SER A 11 22.99 -23.24 -33.03
C SER A 11 21.81 -22.27 -32.96
N CYS A 12 20.93 -22.27 -33.96
CA CYS A 12 19.72 -21.45 -33.98
C CYS A 12 18.75 -21.82 -32.85
N LEU A 13 18.55 -23.12 -32.58
CA LEU A 13 17.70 -23.58 -31.48
C LEU A 13 18.27 -23.20 -30.11
N PHE A 14 19.58 -23.32 -29.93
CA PHE A 14 20.26 -22.94 -28.70
C PHE A 14 20.17 -21.43 -28.42
N LEU A 15 20.41 -20.60 -29.44
CA LEU A 15 20.23 -19.14 -29.33
C LEU A 15 18.77 -18.76 -29.04
N GLY A 16 17.80 -19.44 -29.65
CA GLY A 16 16.38 -19.25 -29.38
C GLY A 16 16.02 -19.53 -27.92
N LEU A 17 16.56 -20.61 -27.33
CA LEU A 17 16.34 -20.95 -25.93
C LEU A 17 16.99 -19.96 -24.97
N ILE A 18 18.20 -19.45 -25.28
CA ILE A 18 18.85 -18.41 -24.47
C ILE A 18 18.02 -17.11 -24.47
N ILE A 19 17.55 -16.67 -25.63
CA ILE A 19 16.72 -15.46 -25.73
C ILE A 19 15.41 -15.66 -24.96
N LEU A 20 14.76 -16.82 -25.09
CA LEU A 20 13.55 -17.14 -24.34
C LEU A 20 13.81 -17.11 -22.82
N PHE A 21 14.91 -17.70 -22.37
CA PHE A 21 15.33 -17.71 -20.97
C PHE A 21 15.62 -16.30 -20.43
N LEU A 22 16.28 -15.45 -21.22
CA LEU A 22 16.56 -14.06 -20.87
C LEU A 22 15.27 -13.22 -20.79
N ILE A 23 14.32 -13.43 -21.69
CA ILE A 23 13.00 -12.78 -21.65
C ILE A 23 12.21 -13.23 -20.43
N PHE A 24 12.14 -14.54 -20.14
CA PHE A 24 11.45 -15.04 -18.95
C PHE A 24 12.12 -14.58 -17.65
N SER A 25 13.45 -14.56 -17.58
CA SER A 25 14.20 -14.06 -16.42
C SER A 25 14.01 -12.56 -16.23
N SER A 26 13.99 -11.79 -17.32
CA SER A 26 13.70 -10.35 -17.30
C SER A 26 12.26 -10.07 -16.87
N MET A 27 11.28 -10.85 -17.34
CA MET A 27 9.88 -10.74 -16.94
C MET A 27 9.63 -11.20 -15.49
N TYR A 28 10.43 -12.13 -14.96
CA TYR A 28 10.38 -12.53 -13.55
C TYR A 28 10.99 -11.46 -12.64
N ASN A 29 12.14 -10.89 -13.02
CA ASN A 29 12.82 -9.86 -12.22
C ASN A 29 12.11 -8.51 -12.22
N THR A 30 11.44 -8.13 -13.32
CA THR A 30 10.74 -6.83 -13.39
C THR A 30 9.40 -6.80 -12.65
N LYS A 31 8.85 -7.94 -12.25
CA LYS A 31 7.57 -8.00 -11.49
C LYS A 31 7.74 -8.11 -9.97
N GLN A 32 8.93 -8.47 -9.48
CA GLN A 32 9.11 -8.78 -8.05
C GLN A 32 9.71 -7.65 -7.21
N GLY A 33 10.26 -6.60 -7.84
CA GLY A 33 10.96 -5.53 -7.10
C GLY A 33 10.20 -4.23 -6.82
N LEU A 34 8.93 -4.07 -7.21
CA LEU A 34 8.29 -2.73 -7.23
C LEU A 34 6.89 -2.62 -6.57
N TYR A 35 6.31 -3.67 -5.99
CA TYR A 35 4.87 -3.66 -5.66
C TYR A 35 4.45 -3.91 -4.20
N TYR A 36 5.34 -4.07 -3.22
CA TYR A 36 4.89 -4.40 -1.85
C TYR A 36 5.45 -3.55 -0.70
N SER A 37 6.24 -2.49 -0.96
CA SER A 37 6.54 -1.48 0.08
C SER A 37 5.38 -0.50 0.33
N ASN A 38 4.32 -0.60 -0.47
CA ASN A 38 3.17 0.28 -0.39
C ASN A 38 1.99 -0.50 0.20
N THR A 39 1.38 0.07 1.24
CA THR A 39 0.10 -0.39 1.80
C THR A 39 -0.93 -0.60 0.71
N SER A 40 -1.84 -1.56 0.86
CA SER A 40 -2.86 -1.77 -0.16
C SER A 40 -3.80 -0.57 -0.31
N PRO A 41 -4.30 -0.29 -1.54
CA PRO A 41 -5.31 0.74 -1.76
C PRO A 41 -6.71 0.33 -1.27
N THR A 42 -6.97 -0.99 -1.21
CA THR A 42 -8.27 -1.54 -0.81
C THR A 42 -8.08 -2.78 0.07
N ILE A 43 -9.12 -3.13 0.83
CA ILE A 43 -9.16 -4.34 1.64
C ILE A 43 -9.05 -5.60 0.76
N GLU A 44 -9.66 -5.55 -0.43
CA GLU A 44 -9.61 -6.64 -1.39
C GLU A 44 -8.18 -6.89 -1.88
N ASP A 45 -7.42 -5.83 -2.20
CA ASP A 45 -6.00 -5.95 -2.54
C ASP A 45 -5.19 -6.51 -1.36
N SER A 46 -5.44 -6.06 -0.13
CA SER A 46 -4.77 -6.62 1.06
C SER A 46 -5.04 -8.12 1.23
N LYS A 47 -6.26 -8.57 0.92
CA LYS A 47 -6.64 -9.99 1.01
C LYS A 47 -5.98 -10.81 -0.09
N GLU A 48 -5.95 -10.30 -1.32
CA GLU A 48 -5.27 -10.95 -2.45
C GLU A 48 -3.76 -11.08 -2.20
N LYS A 49 -3.16 -10.08 -1.55
CA LYS A 49 -1.77 -10.11 -1.10
C LYS A 49 -1.53 -11.02 0.12
N GLY A 50 -2.58 -11.47 0.81
CA GLY A 50 -2.46 -12.28 2.03
C GLY A 50 -2.05 -11.50 3.29
N VAL A 51 -1.96 -10.17 3.21
CA VAL A 51 -1.51 -9.30 4.31
C VAL A 51 -2.66 -8.79 5.17
N PHE A 52 -3.91 -8.88 4.71
CA PHE A 52 -5.07 -8.43 5.48
C PHE A 52 -5.12 -9.11 6.86
N TYR A 53 -5.28 -8.31 7.91
CA TYR A 53 -5.40 -8.78 9.28
C TYR A 53 -6.83 -8.63 9.80
N GLN A 54 -7.34 -7.40 9.86
CA GLN A 54 -8.71 -7.13 10.33
C GLN A 54 -9.24 -5.76 9.90
N LYS A 55 -10.55 -5.56 9.98
CA LYS A 55 -11.16 -4.23 9.81
C LYS A 55 -11.02 -3.39 11.07
N LEU A 56 -11.02 -2.07 10.90
CA LEU A 56 -11.16 -1.11 11.99
C LEU A 56 -12.50 -0.38 11.86
N SER A 57 -13.14 -0.11 13.00
CA SER A 57 -14.38 0.66 13.07
C SER A 57 -14.11 2.09 13.50
N PHE A 58 -14.77 3.05 12.83
CA PHE A 58 -14.75 4.45 13.24
C PHE A 58 -15.68 4.67 14.43
N VAL A 59 -15.12 5.07 15.58
CA VAL A 59 -15.87 5.51 16.76
C VAL A 59 -16.14 7.01 16.71
N LYS A 60 -15.19 7.76 16.13
CA LYS A 60 -15.34 9.17 15.82
C LYS A 60 -14.61 9.46 14.52
N ASN A 61 -15.26 10.16 13.60
CA ASN A 61 -14.78 10.35 12.23
C ASN A 61 -14.87 11.82 11.79
N ASP A 62 -14.17 12.71 12.50
CA ASP A 62 -14.10 14.12 12.10
C ASP A 62 -13.55 14.24 10.68
N THR A 63 -14.15 15.12 9.87
CA THR A 63 -13.52 15.57 8.63
C THR A 63 -12.25 16.34 8.99
N LEU A 64 -11.10 15.79 8.64
CA LEU A 64 -9.83 16.47 8.86
C LEU A 64 -9.66 17.55 7.78
N ARG A 65 -9.52 18.81 8.19
CA ARG A 65 -9.35 19.94 7.28
C ARG A 65 -7.92 20.43 7.31
N ILE A 66 -7.22 20.29 6.19
CA ILE A 66 -5.83 20.70 6.07
C ILE A 66 -5.75 21.68 4.90
N ASP A 67 -5.48 22.94 5.25
CA ASP A 67 -5.59 24.09 4.35
C ASP A 67 -6.98 24.18 3.70
N SER A 68 -7.09 23.97 2.38
CA SER A 68 -8.36 23.98 1.65
C SER A 68 -8.91 22.58 1.34
N LEU A 69 -8.20 21.54 1.77
CA LEU A 69 -8.52 20.14 1.52
C LEU A 69 -9.26 19.54 2.72
N GLU A 70 -10.35 18.85 2.45
CA GLU A 70 -11.15 18.13 3.43
C GLU A 70 -10.96 16.63 3.21
N LEU A 71 -10.56 15.92 4.26
CA LEU A 71 -10.31 14.50 4.27
C LEU A 71 -11.43 13.83 5.08
N VAL A 72 -12.32 13.15 4.38
CA VAL A 72 -13.43 12.43 4.98
C VAL A 72 -13.04 10.95 5.11
N PRO A 73 -12.77 10.44 6.32
CA PRO A 73 -12.43 9.03 6.49
C PRO A 73 -13.59 8.13 6.07
N TYR A 74 -13.28 7.05 5.36
CA TYR A 74 -14.30 6.17 4.76
C TYR A 74 -14.07 4.69 5.06
N LYS A 75 -12.82 4.21 5.04
CA LYS A 75 -12.46 2.81 5.35
C LYS A 75 -11.19 2.77 6.16
N ALA A 76 -11.07 1.77 7.02
CA ALA A 76 -9.85 1.52 7.78
C ALA A 76 -9.67 0.02 8.05
N TRP A 77 -8.44 -0.47 7.99
CA TRP A 77 -8.09 -1.86 8.25
C TRP A 77 -6.64 -1.99 8.71
N LEU A 78 -6.28 -3.20 9.15
CA LEU A 78 -4.92 -3.58 9.52
C LEU A 78 -4.34 -4.55 8.50
N GLU A 79 -3.06 -4.36 8.20
CA GLU A 79 -2.22 -5.24 7.39
C GLU A 79 -1.05 -5.76 8.20
N ARG A 80 -0.60 -6.97 7.90
CA ARG A 80 0.68 -7.52 8.35
C ARG A 80 1.75 -7.13 7.36
N GLU A 81 2.93 -6.78 7.86
CA GLU A 81 4.08 -6.54 7.00
C GLU A 81 4.74 -7.88 6.59
N PHE A 82 5.46 -7.91 5.48
CA PHE A 82 6.34 -9.04 5.16
C PHE A 82 7.70 -8.84 5.84
N LEU A 83 8.23 -9.86 6.51
CA LEU A 83 9.63 -9.93 6.93
C LEU A 83 10.55 -9.89 5.73
N ASP A 84 10.16 -10.66 4.70
CA ASP A 84 10.84 -10.77 3.43
C ASP A 84 9.79 -10.99 2.33
N ILE A 85 9.89 -10.15 1.31
CA ILE A 85 9.00 -10.09 0.17
C ILE A 85 9.15 -11.30 -0.75
N GLU A 86 10.35 -11.89 -0.83
CA GLU A 86 10.67 -13.02 -1.70
C GLU A 86 10.10 -14.31 -1.12
N THR A 87 10.27 -14.49 0.18
CA THR A 87 9.76 -15.66 0.90
C THR A 87 8.27 -15.54 1.24
N ARG A 88 7.72 -14.31 1.18
CA ARG A 88 6.37 -13.96 1.64
C ARG A 88 6.14 -14.31 3.11
N GLU A 89 7.21 -14.34 3.89
CA GLU A 89 7.12 -14.57 5.32
C GLU A 89 6.55 -13.32 5.99
N LEU A 90 5.51 -13.48 6.81
CA LEU A 90 4.85 -12.35 7.46
C LEU A 90 5.54 -11.97 8.77
N ASP A 91 5.74 -10.68 8.98
CA ASP A 91 6.22 -10.13 10.23
C ASP A 91 5.10 -10.22 11.27
N SER A 92 5.30 -11.09 12.25
CA SER A 92 4.36 -11.26 13.36
C SER A 92 4.38 -10.08 14.34
N THR A 93 5.39 -9.21 14.25
CA THR A 93 5.66 -8.12 15.18
C THR A 93 5.22 -6.77 14.66
N LYS A 94 5.01 -6.59 13.35
CA LYS A 94 4.64 -5.32 12.75
C LYS A 94 3.28 -5.36 12.08
N ILE A 95 2.51 -4.31 12.29
CA ILE A 95 1.20 -4.11 11.70
C ILE A 95 1.16 -2.70 11.12
N ILE A 96 0.42 -2.57 10.02
CA ILE A 96 0.14 -1.29 9.38
C ILE A 96 -1.36 -1.01 9.53
N ALA A 97 -1.72 0.11 10.15
CA ALA A 97 -3.09 0.61 10.03
C ALA A 97 -3.23 1.44 8.76
N VAL A 98 -4.06 0.96 7.85
CA VAL A 98 -4.38 1.65 6.62
C VAL A 98 -5.71 2.37 6.78
N ILE A 99 -5.74 3.64 6.40
CA ILE A 99 -6.93 4.49 6.48
C ILE A 99 -7.14 5.18 5.13
N SER A 100 -8.32 5.00 4.55
CA SER A 100 -8.73 5.66 3.31
C SER A 100 -9.63 6.87 3.59
N PHE A 101 -9.36 7.94 2.86
CA PHE A 101 -10.07 9.21 2.88
C PHE A 101 -10.64 9.53 1.51
N LYS A 102 -11.89 9.96 1.48
CA LYS A 102 -12.43 10.69 0.33
C LYS A 102 -12.01 12.15 0.42
N LEU A 103 -11.57 12.72 -0.69
CA LEU A 103 -11.04 14.06 -0.78
C LEU A 103 -12.07 15.04 -1.32
N TYR A 104 -12.22 16.17 -0.62
CA TYR A 104 -13.06 17.28 -1.05
C TYR A 104 -12.30 18.61 -0.98
N LYS A 105 -12.64 19.54 -1.88
CA LYS A 105 -12.13 20.91 -1.88
C LYS A 105 -13.31 21.85 -2.06
N LYS A 106 -13.56 22.70 -1.06
CA LYS A 106 -14.73 23.61 -1.02
C LYS A 106 -16.07 22.85 -1.23
N GLY A 107 -16.24 21.71 -0.56
CA GLY A 107 -17.46 20.90 -0.62
C GLY A 107 -17.68 20.11 -1.92
N LYS A 108 -16.70 20.10 -2.84
CA LYS A 108 -16.76 19.30 -4.08
C LYS A 108 -15.71 18.21 -4.05
N GLU A 109 -16.01 17.06 -4.65
CA GLU A 109 -15.04 15.99 -4.81
C GLU A 109 -13.78 16.50 -5.51
N PHE A 110 -12.62 16.12 -4.98
CA PHE A 110 -11.33 16.55 -5.49
C PHE A 110 -10.56 15.34 -6.04
N TYR A 111 -10.14 15.46 -7.30
CA TYR A 111 -9.40 14.45 -8.05
C TYR A 111 -7.98 14.97 -8.34
N PRO A 112 -7.08 14.89 -7.36
CA PRO A 112 -5.68 15.31 -7.50
C PRO A 112 -4.97 14.55 -8.63
N LYS A 113 -4.14 15.28 -9.38
CA LYS A 113 -3.31 14.74 -10.47
C LYS A 113 -1.86 14.43 -10.05
N ASP A 114 -1.46 14.84 -8.85
CA ASP A 114 -0.12 14.64 -8.29
C ASP A 114 -0.22 14.41 -6.77
N THR A 115 0.63 13.51 -6.26
CA THR A 115 0.71 13.06 -4.87
C THR A 115 1.65 13.89 -4.00
N ASN A 116 2.48 14.74 -4.60
CA ASN A 116 3.53 15.52 -3.94
C ASN A 116 3.03 16.53 -2.87
N HIS A 117 1.71 16.72 -2.73
CA HIS A 117 1.12 17.71 -1.82
C HIS A 117 0.10 17.12 -0.84
N LEU A 118 0.16 15.82 -0.55
CA LEU A 118 -0.73 15.21 0.43
C LEU A 118 -0.38 15.64 1.86
N PRO A 119 -1.38 16.03 2.67
CA PRO A 119 -1.13 16.59 3.98
C PRO A 119 -0.50 15.57 4.95
N LEU A 120 0.23 16.08 5.94
CA LEU A 120 0.77 15.28 7.04
C LEU A 120 -0.33 15.03 8.08
N LEU A 121 -0.50 13.78 8.45
CA LEU A 121 -1.38 13.32 9.52
C LEU A 121 -0.51 12.71 10.61
N ASP A 122 -0.85 12.94 11.87
CA ASP A 122 -0.16 12.30 12.99
C ASP A 122 -1.03 11.20 13.57
N SER A 123 -0.40 10.24 14.25
CA SER A 123 -1.11 9.25 15.07
C SER A 123 -0.67 9.31 16.54
N ASN A 124 -1.41 8.64 17.43
CA ASN A 124 -1.01 8.43 18.82
C ASN A 124 0.05 7.32 19.00
N TYR A 125 0.38 6.60 17.94
CA TYR A 125 1.51 5.68 17.94
C TYR A 125 2.76 6.41 17.45
N SER A 126 3.91 6.05 18.01
CA SER A 126 5.21 6.43 17.45
C SER A 126 5.35 5.68 16.12
N SER A 127 4.77 6.23 15.06
CA SER A 127 4.84 5.62 13.75
C SER A 127 6.22 5.90 13.17
N ASP A 128 7.03 4.84 13.02
CA ASP A 128 8.36 4.92 12.41
C ASP A 128 8.30 5.38 10.94
N TYR A 129 7.13 5.21 10.32
CA TYR A 129 6.89 5.58 8.92
C TYR A 129 5.41 5.87 8.67
N ILE A 130 5.14 6.87 7.84
CA ILE A 130 3.79 7.17 7.32
C ILE A 130 3.87 7.03 5.80
N SER A 131 3.34 5.94 5.26
CA SER A 131 3.18 5.81 3.81
C SER A 131 1.96 6.63 3.38
N LYS A 132 2.09 7.39 2.30
CA LYS A 132 0.99 8.15 1.71
C LYS A 132 0.89 7.79 0.26
N HIS A 133 -0.28 7.33 -0.14
CA HIS A 133 -0.52 6.96 -1.50
C HIS A 133 -1.91 7.42 -1.92
N MET A 134 -2.04 7.53 -3.23
CA MET A 134 -3.26 7.95 -3.88
C MET A 134 -3.47 7.01 -5.03
N GLN A 135 -4.70 6.57 -5.19
CA GLN A 135 -5.06 5.83 -6.38
C GLN A 135 -5.27 6.86 -7.51
N GLU A 136 -4.48 6.77 -8.58
CA GLU A 136 -4.57 7.68 -9.71
C GLU A 136 -6.00 7.81 -10.23
N ASN A 137 -6.40 9.03 -10.59
CA ASN A 137 -7.74 9.35 -11.10
C ASN A 137 -8.90 8.99 -10.16
N THR A 138 -8.64 8.86 -8.86
CA THR A 138 -9.68 8.72 -7.83
C THR A 138 -9.69 9.92 -6.90
N ASN A 139 -10.79 10.11 -6.19
CA ASN A 139 -10.86 11.04 -5.06
C ASN A 139 -10.44 10.37 -3.74
N ILE A 140 -9.71 9.26 -3.80
CA ILE A 140 -9.34 8.46 -2.63
C ILE A 140 -7.85 8.59 -2.36
N MET A 141 -7.54 9.06 -1.15
CA MET A 141 -6.21 8.96 -0.54
C MET A 141 -6.23 7.82 0.47
N TYR A 142 -5.13 7.10 0.60
CA TYR A 142 -4.92 6.21 1.75
C TYR A 142 -3.56 6.46 2.38
N THR A 143 -3.49 6.21 3.67
CA THR A 143 -2.27 6.38 4.45
C THR A 143 -2.05 5.16 5.33
N GLY A 144 -0.80 4.73 5.45
CA GLY A 144 -0.37 3.66 6.34
C GLY A 144 0.34 4.22 7.55
N PHE A 145 -0.07 3.78 8.74
CA PHE A 145 0.64 4.03 10.00
C PHE A 145 1.24 2.73 10.50
N TYR A 146 2.56 2.68 10.60
CA TYR A 146 3.31 1.50 11.03
C TYR A 146 3.46 1.50 12.54
N PHE A 147 3.24 0.36 13.18
CA PHE A 147 3.49 0.17 14.61
C PHE A 147 3.74 -1.30 14.93
N PHE A 148 4.36 -1.55 16.09
CA PHE A 148 4.50 -2.92 16.55
C PHE A 148 3.15 -3.47 17.04
N ARG A 149 2.87 -4.72 16.72
CA ARG A 149 1.67 -5.45 17.16
C ARG A 149 1.48 -5.43 18.67
N LYS A 150 2.58 -5.47 19.44
CA LYS A 150 2.53 -5.39 20.91
C LYS A 150 1.96 -4.05 21.41
N ASP A 151 2.07 -3.00 20.60
CA ASP A 151 1.60 -1.67 20.93
C ASP A 151 0.17 -1.45 20.41
N LEU A 152 -0.39 -2.37 19.61
CA LEU A 152 -1.77 -2.29 19.14
C LEU A 152 -2.72 -2.31 20.34
N SER A 153 -3.19 -1.13 20.74
CA SER A 153 -4.27 -0.99 21.70
C SER A 153 -5.62 -1.11 20.99
N ASP A 154 -6.70 -1.22 21.76
CA ASP A 154 -8.06 -1.20 21.24
C ASP A 154 -8.41 0.10 20.49
N THR A 155 -7.58 1.14 20.59
CA THR A 155 -7.86 2.47 20.03
C THR A 155 -6.69 3.00 19.19
N LEU A 156 -7.00 3.48 18.00
CA LEU A 156 -6.10 4.27 17.16
C LEU A 156 -6.67 5.68 16.99
N ILE A 157 -5.84 6.70 17.22
CA ILE A 157 -6.20 8.11 17.06
C ILE A 157 -5.33 8.71 15.96
N ILE A 158 -5.98 9.22 14.92
CA ILE A 158 -5.34 10.03 13.87
C ILE A 158 -5.74 11.48 14.04
N LYS A 159 -4.77 12.38 14.08
CA LYS A 159 -5.01 13.81 14.31
C LYS A 159 -4.46 14.64 13.16
N ASN A 160 -5.10 15.77 12.93
CA ASN A 160 -4.50 16.84 12.17
C ASN A 160 -3.47 17.56 13.07
N PRO A 161 -2.18 17.62 12.71
CA PRO A 161 -1.16 18.25 13.56
C PRO A 161 -1.40 19.76 13.77
N LYS A 162 -2.19 20.40 12.90
CA LYS A 162 -2.48 21.84 12.94
C LYS A 162 -3.85 22.18 13.54
N SER A 163 -4.62 21.20 14.02
CA SER A 163 -5.96 21.47 14.58
C SER A 163 -6.34 20.47 15.69
N SER A 164 -7.47 20.70 16.35
CA SER A 164 -8.02 19.78 17.35
C SER A 164 -8.85 18.63 16.75
N GLN A 165 -8.89 18.51 15.42
CA GLN A 165 -9.68 17.49 14.73
C GLN A 165 -8.98 16.14 14.79
N PHE A 166 -9.75 15.08 15.07
CA PHE A 166 -9.20 13.74 15.12
C PHE A 166 -10.21 12.67 14.74
N ILE A 167 -9.67 11.54 14.31
CA ILE A 167 -10.40 10.32 14.01
C ILE A 167 -10.01 9.30 15.07
N LYS A 168 -11.01 8.63 15.62
CA LYS A 168 -10.83 7.54 16.57
C LYS A 168 -11.33 6.25 15.94
N LEU A 169 -10.43 5.28 15.85
CA LEU A 169 -10.64 3.94 15.31
C LEU A 169 -10.51 2.90 16.43
N VAL A 170 -11.24 1.81 16.32
CA VAL A 170 -11.13 0.65 17.23
C VAL A 170 -11.11 -0.65 16.44
N THR A 171 -10.52 -1.68 17.02
CA THR A 171 -10.57 -3.04 16.49
C THR A 171 -12.02 -3.56 16.56
N THR A 172 -12.49 -4.20 15.50
CA THR A 172 -13.77 -4.91 15.56
C THR A 172 -13.58 -6.20 16.35
N LYS A 173 -14.28 -6.33 17.48
CA LYS A 173 -14.36 -7.60 18.24
C LYS A 173 -15.10 -8.66 17.45
#